data_AF-A0A142L7J3-F1
#
_entry.id   AF-A0A142L7J3-F1
#
_cell.length_a   1.000
_cell.length_b   1.000
_cell.length_c   1.000
_cell.angle_alpha   90.00
_cell.angle_beta   90.00
_cell.angle_gamma   90.00
#
_symmetry.space_group_name_H-M   'P 1'
#
loop_
_entity.id
_entity.type
_entity.pdbx_description
1 polymer ?
#
loop_
_entity_poly.entity_id
_entity_poly.type
_entity_poly.pdbx_seq_one_letter_code
_entity_poly.pdbx_strand_id
1 'polypeptide(L)' 'MESTPTYENVLEVLTSSVMYLLLHDMEKLLNILYRIDVNEPKVKAAFAQNNPKLIAPTIAQLILDRELQKAESRRKYK' A
#
# COMPACT_ATOMS: atom_id res chain seq x y z
N MET A 1 -26.60 -0.40 -8.10
CA MET A 1 -25.82 0.86 -8.17
C MET A 1 -24.46 0.54 -7.61
N GLU A 2 -23.48 0.27 -8.47
CA GLU A 2 -22.10 0.09 -8.02
C GLU A 2 -21.55 1.47 -7.67
N SER A 3 -21.48 1.76 -6.38
CA SER A 3 -20.86 2.98 -5.87
C SER A 3 -19.38 2.94 -6.24
N THR A 4 -18.95 3.88 -7.08
CA THR A 4 -17.53 4.09 -7.39
C THR A 4 -16.77 4.21 -6.07
N PRO A 5 -15.73 3.40 -5.81
CA PRO A 5 -15.01 3.47 -4.55
C PRO A 5 -14.34 4.85 -4.42
N THR A 6 -14.72 5.61 -3.39
CA THR A 6 -14.04 6.85 -3.00
C THR A 6 -12.60 6.54 -2.59
N TYR A 7 -11.70 7.51 -2.72
CA TYR A 7 -10.29 7.37 -2.33
C TYR A 7 -10.12 6.86 -0.88
N GLU A 8 -10.92 7.38 0.06
CA GLU A 8 -10.92 6.95 1.47
C GLU A 8 -11.28 5.46 1.61
N ASN A 9 -12.29 4.99 0.86
CA ASN A 9 -12.69 3.58 0.87
C ASN A 9 -11.56 2.67 0.36
N VAL A 10 -10.77 3.12 -0.62
CA VAL A 10 -9.63 2.35 -1.14
C VAL A 10 -8.52 2.27 -0.09
N LEU A 11 -8.20 3.39 0.56
CA LEU A 11 -7.15 3.42 1.58
C LEU A 11 -7.51 2.58 2.81
N GLU A 12 -8.78 2.59 3.23
CA GLU A 12 -9.27 1.74 4.31
C GLU A 12 -9.13 0.25 3.97
N VAL A 13 -9.59 -0.17 2.79
CA VAL A 13 -9.47 -1.56 2.32
C VAL A 13 -8.00 -2.00 2.22
N LEU A 14 -7.13 -1.14 1.69
CA LEU A 14 -5.69 -1.41 1.65
C LEU A 14 -5.11 -1.54 3.06
N THR A 15 -5.48 -0.65 3.98
CA THR A 15 -5.01 -0.69 5.37
C THR A 15 -5.42 -1.99 6.05
N SER A 16 -6.68 -2.43 5.90
CA SER A 16 -7.15 -3.71 6.46
C SER A 16 -6.43 -4.91 5.83
N SER A 17 -6.21 -4.89 4.52
CA SER A 17 -5.51 -5.96 3.80
C SER A 17 -4.04 -6.06 4.22
N VAL A 18 -3.37 -4.92 4.34
CA VAL A 18 -1.99 -4.84 4.83
C VAL A 18 -1.91 -5.30 6.28
N MET A 19 -2.82 -4.85 7.15
CA MET A 19 -2.87 -5.30 8.54
C MET A 19 -3.01 -6.82 8.63
N TYR A 20 -3.90 -7.41 7.83
CA TYR A 20 -4.09 -8.86 7.78
C TYR A 20 -2.77 -9.57 7.40
N LEU A 21 -2.12 -9.15 6.31
CA LEU A 21 -0.86 -9.77 5.88
C LEU A 21 0.26 -9.52 6.89
N LEU A 22 0.31 -8.35 7.51
CA LEU A 22 1.30 -8.02 8.53
C LEU A 22 1.21 -8.96 9.74
N LEU A 23 0.00 -9.35 10.14
CA LEU A 23 -0.25 -10.21 11.30
C LEU A 23 -0.20 -11.71 10.97
N HIS A 24 -0.49 -12.09 9.72
CA HIS A 24 -0.72 -13.48 9.35
C HIS A 24 0.22 -14.03 8.27
N ASP A 25 0.82 -13.18 7.44
CA ASP A 25 1.63 -13.58 6.28
C ASP A 25 2.59 -12.47 5.82
N MET A 26 3.64 -12.24 6.63
CA MET A 26 4.64 -11.20 6.37
C MET A 26 5.40 -11.44 5.06
N GLU A 27 5.71 -12.69 4.74
CA GLU A 27 6.44 -13.04 3.51
C GLU A 27 5.65 -12.63 2.27
N LYS A 28 4.35 -12.92 2.24
CA LYS A 28 3.46 -12.48 1.15
C LYS A 28 3.36 -10.96 1.08
N LEU A 29 3.30 -10.27 2.22
CA LEU A 29 3.32 -8.80 2.24
C LEU A 29 4.58 -8.26 1.53
N LEU A 30 5.77 -8.70 1.94
CA LEU A 30 7.04 -8.25 1.37
C LEU A 30 7.14 -8.58 -0.12
N ASN A 31 6.71 -9.77 -0.53
CA ASN A 31 6.67 -10.18 -1.94
C ASN A 31 5.76 -9.29 -2.78
N ILE A 32 4.58 -8.91 -2.26
CA ILE A 32 3.67 -7.98 -2.96
C ILE A 32 4.35 -6.61 -3.12
N LEU A 33 4.87 -6.04 -2.03
CA LEU A 33 5.51 -4.73 -2.03
C LEU A 33 6.65 -4.66 -3.06
N TYR A 34 7.51 -5.68 -3.10
CA TYR A 34 8.60 -5.74 -4.06
C TYR A 34 8.10 -5.74 -5.52
N ARG A 35 7.05 -6.52 -5.83
CA ARG A 35 6.51 -6.64 -7.19
C ARG A 35 5.86 -5.36 -7.73
N ILE A 36 5.34 -4.52 -6.85
CA ILE A 36 4.68 -3.28 -7.26
C ILE A 36 5.63 -2.09 -7.29
N ASP A 37 6.92 -2.29 -6.96
CA ASP A 37 7.97 -1.26 -6.99
C ASP A 37 7.66 -0.10 -6.03
N VAL A 38 7.33 -0.41 -4.77
CA VAL A 38 7.27 0.62 -3.71
C VAL A 38 8.67 1.00 -3.24
N ASN A 39 8.82 2.24 -2.80
CA ASN A 39 10.10 2.77 -2.34
C ASN A 39 10.60 2.03 -1.08
N GLU A 40 11.59 1.15 -1.23
CA GLU A 40 12.13 0.30 -0.16
C GLU A 40 12.63 1.10 1.08
N PRO A 41 13.36 2.23 0.93
CA PRO A 41 13.69 3.08 2.07
C PRO A 41 12.47 3.52 2.91
N LYS A 42 11.38 3.93 2.25
CA LYS A 42 10.13 4.30 2.94
C LYS A 42 9.47 3.11 3.61
N VAL A 43 9.50 1.94 2.98
CA VAL A 43 9.00 0.69 3.58
C VAL A 43 9.78 0.34 4.85
N LYS A 44 11.11 0.40 4.83
CA LYS A 44 11.97 0.18 6.01
C LYS A 44 11.66 1.16 7.13
N ALA A 45 11.51 2.45 6.81
CA ALA A 45 11.12 3.47 7.77
C ALA A 45 9.73 3.20 8.37
N ALA A 46 8.79 2.69 7.58
CA ALA A 46 7.47 2.31 8.07
C ALA A 46 7.58 1.17 9.10
N PHE A 47 8.31 0.10 8.79
CA PHE A 47 8.51 -1.04 9.69
C PHE A 47 9.26 -0.69 10.99
N ALA A 48 10.14 0.31 10.96
CA ALA A 48 10.85 0.79 12.15
C ALA A 48 9.92 1.32 13.26
N GLN A 49 8.65 1.62 12.95
CA GLN A 49 7.66 2.04 13.94
C GLN A 49 7.28 0.93 14.92
N ASN A 50 7.58 -0.34 14.63
CA ASN A 50 7.34 -1.51 15.50
C ASN A 50 5.90 -1.61 16.05
N ASN A 51 4.92 -1.01 15.36
CA ASN A 51 3.52 -1.03 15.75
C ASN A 51 2.65 -1.29 14.53
N PRO A 52 2.00 -2.47 14.43
CA PRO A 52 1.11 -2.82 13.32
C PRO A 52 0.07 -1.75 12.98
N LYS A 53 -0.48 -1.06 13.98
CA LYS A 53 -1.51 -0.02 13.80
C LYS A 53 -0.97 1.25 13.14
N LEU A 54 0.34 1.46 13.16
CA LEU A 54 1.02 2.56 12.47
C LEU A 54 1.65 2.10 11.16
N ILE A 55 2.19 0.87 11.12
CA ILE A 55 2.79 0.27 9.92
C ILE A 55 1.74 0.11 8.83
N ALA A 56 0.59 -0.50 9.12
CA ALA A 56 -0.42 -0.82 8.11
C ALA A 56 -0.93 0.40 7.32
N PRO A 57 -1.37 1.51 7.95
CA PRO A 57 -1.79 2.70 7.20
C PRO A 57 -0.63 3.35 6.45
N THR A 58 0.59 3.35 7.01
CA THR A 58 1.79 3.89 6.32
C THR A 58 2.07 3.11 5.03
N ILE A 59 2.09 1.78 5.10
CA ILE A 59 2.33 0.92 3.95
C ILE A 59 1.18 1.03 2.93
N ALA A 60 -0.08 1.08 3.38
CA ALA A 60 -1.22 1.27 2.49
C ALA A 60 -1.13 2.58 1.69
N GLN A 61 -0.69 3.67 2.32
CA GLN A 61 -0.45 4.93 1.63
C GLN A 61 0.67 4.80 0.58
N LEU A 62 1.78 4.11 0.89
CA LEU A 62 2.86 3.89 -0.08
C LEU A 62 2.40 3.08 -1.31
N ILE A 63 1.52 2.09 -1.10
CA ILE A 63 0.91 1.31 -2.20
C ILE A 63 0.06 2.22 -3.08
N LEU A 64 -0.81 3.02 -2.46
CA LEU A 64 -1.73 3.92 -3.16
C LEU A 64 -0.99 4.98 -3.98
N ASP A 65 0.01 5.62 -3.37
CA ASP A 65 0.89 6.58 -4.04
C ASP A 65 1.54 5.97 -5.28
N ARG A 66 2.01 4.72 -5.18
CA ARG A 66 2.67 4.04 -6.28
C ARG A 66 1.70 3.76 -7.43
N GLU A 67 0.47 3.37 -7.15
CA GLU A 67 -0.55 3.13 -8.17
C GLU A 67 -1.00 4.41 -8.87
N LEU A 68 -1.11 5.52 -8.12
CA LEU A 68 -1.36 6.84 -8.69
C LEU A 68 -0.23 7.28 -9.62
N GLN A 69 1.03 7.15 -9.20
CA GLN A 69 2.20 7.46 -10.03
C GLN A 69 2.21 6.64 -11.33
N LYS A 70 1.84 5.36 -11.28
CA LYS A 70 1.73 4.53 -12.49
C LYS A 70 0.62 5.02 -13.41
N ALA A 71 -0.53 5.41 -12.85
CA ALA A 71 -1.65 5.93 -13.63
C ALA A 71 -1.28 7.25 -14.33
N GLU A 72 -0.62 8.17 -13.63
CA GLU A 72 -0.11 9.41 -14.20
C GLU A 72 0.94 9.16 -15.29
N SER A 73 1.90 8.27 -15.03
CA SER A 73 2.91 7.89 -16.03
C SER A 73 2.26 7.34 -17.30
N ARG A 74 1.27 6.45 -17.17
CA ARG A 74 0.51 5.91 -18.32
C ARG A 74 -0.27 6.97 -19.08
N ARG A 75 -0.73 8.04 -18.42
CA ARG A 75 -1.42 9.16 -19.07
C ARG A 75 -0.46 10.07 -19.83
N LYS A 76 0.75 10.27 -19.28
CA LYS A 76 1.77 11.18 -19.84
C LYS A 76 2.50 10.61 -21.07
N TYR A 77 2.63 9.28 -21.15
CA TYR A 77 3.33 8.58 -22.23
C TYR A 77 2.41 7.79 -23.17
N LYS A 78 1.09 8.00 -23.08
CA LYS A 78 0.12 7.62 -24.12
C LYS A 78 -0.06 8.78 -25.10
#